data_AF-A0A7S0IZQ7-F1
#
_entry.id   AF-A0A7S0IZQ7-F1
#
_cell.length_a   1.000
_cell.length_b   1.000
_cell.length_c   1.000
_cell.angle_alpha   90.00
_cell.angle_beta   90.00
_cell.angle_gamma   90.00
#
_symmetry.space_group_name_H-M   'P 1'
#
loop_
_entity.id
_entity.type
_entity.pdbx_description
1 polymer ?
#
loop_
_entity_poly.entity_id
_entity_poly.type
_entity_poly.pdbx_seq_one_letter_code
_entity_poly.pdbx_strand_id
1 'polypeptide(L)'
;RDLHPWLNKKTEWQANPPPPPVQRCCERLGLAVAIGMSDDPNPPRPAARKRSDALALLLGGAAREEDELEAERTWALRTLQRHAQEWHLRRAEPSIQAARAYADAFLPHASDGRLYRTVGLTEPCRNWRDGAPITPAVFDAMGANISLYMRFVSGCIPIFAAASLVALVPIAYNLTGKFLNENLMQSVLVGNSLGNAPTLNALHGAADLVIVLLLAVALVLGTRRLRAESERLDSRRPSQLSAANYTLLVKGLPSCAHLQVKELREYFESWGEVITVAVSRANAKLIGLVRKREKLRIRQQELKVEAARVRAKGAPPRSCLGTLCGLCRPAARPDGQLSAKQQRQLVSLDHAIHELRKQVAPCTGICFVTFNEQRAAHTCLHALREAPSAAFAGEACTLLASFAPPPGNVVWENLEVGIGSRRARRALVNLILLAQCCISTYAITVVTNLNVNTGLDEEASTLAKILTMAWTTAVIIASNISIFILAPIYMALI
;
A
#
# COMPACT_ATOMS: atom_id res chain seq x y z
N ARG A 1 -1.46 -17.49 -60.23
CA ARG A 1 -0.57 -17.09 -61.34
C ARG A 1 -0.28 -15.59 -61.16
N ASP A 2 0.74 -15.11 -60.46
CA ASP A 2 1.84 -15.73 -59.73
C ASP A 2 2.25 -14.77 -58.59
N LEU A 3 2.64 -15.38 -57.48
CA LEU A 3 3.14 -14.77 -56.25
C LEU A 3 4.68 -14.85 -56.25
N HIS A 4 5.34 -13.75 -55.84
CA HIS A 4 6.72 -13.64 -55.30
C HIS A 4 7.91 -14.18 -56.13
N PRO A 5 9.03 -13.44 -56.15
CA PRO A 5 10.11 -13.80 -55.21
C PRO A 5 10.98 -12.61 -54.76
N TRP A 6 10.95 -12.30 -53.47
CA TRP A 6 12.05 -11.61 -52.78
C TRP A 6 12.32 -12.35 -51.46
N LEU A 7 12.96 -13.51 -51.60
CA LEU A 7 13.48 -14.35 -50.53
C LEU A 7 14.80 -14.95 -51.01
N ASN A 8 15.89 -14.16 -50.94
CA ASN A 8 17.26 -14.65 -50.71
C ASN A 8 18.26 -13.49 -50.86
N LYS A 9 18.69 -12.91 -49.74
CA LYS A 9 20.04 -12.37 -49.58
C LYS A 9 20.45 -12.55 -48.13
N LYS A 10 21.16 -13.65 -47.85
CA LYS A 10 22.06 -13.78 -46.71
C LYS A 10 23.13 -12.70 -46.86
N THR A 11 23.13 -11.72 -45.96
CA THR A 11 24.31 -10.87 -45.70
C THR A 11 24.59 -10.96 -44.21
N GLU A 12 25.77 -11.48 -43.88
CA GLU A 12 26.34 -11.48 -42.55
C GLU A 12 26.48 -10.03 -42.08
N TRP A 13 25.69 -9.66 -41.07
CA TRP A 13 25.94 -8.49 -40.24
C TRP A 13 26.49 -9.01 -38.91
N GLN A 14 27.81 -8.93 -38.75
CA GLN A 14 28.45 -8.97 -37.44
C GLN A 14 27.97 -7.74 -36.65
N ALA A 15 27.01 -7.97 -35.76
CA ALA A 15 26.53 -6.96 -34.84
C ALA A 15 27.55 -6.76 -33.73
N ASN A 16 28.28 -5.63 -33.77
CA ASN A 16 28.81 -5.05 -32.54
C ASN A 16 27.61 -4.67 -31.65
N PRO A 17 27.53 -5.15 -30.40
CA PRO A 17 26.45 -4.76 -29.51
C PRO A 17 26.54 -3.24 -29.22
N PRO A 18 25.40 -2.52 -29.17
CA PRO A 18 25.42 -1.13 -28.76
C PRO A 18 25.98 -1.00 -27.33
N PRO A 19 26.75 0.06 -27.02
CA PRO A 19 27.27 0.28 -25.68
C PRO A 19 26.12 0.45 -24.67
N PRO A 20 26.32 0.05 -23.40
CA PRO A 20 25.26 0.03 -22.41
C PRO A 20 24.70 1.44 -22.12
N PRO A 21 23.40 1.56 -21.78
CA PRO A 21 22.74 2.84 -21.53
C PRO A 21 23.29 3.62 -20.32
N VAL A 22 24.13 3.01 -19.48
CA VAL A 22 24.77 3.64 -18.32
C VAL A 22 25.82 4.68 -18.75
N GLN A 23 26.50 4.46 -19.88
CA GLN A 23 27.59 5.34 -20.33
C GLN A 23 27.05 6.71 -20.81
N ARG A 24 25.85 6.73 -21.41
CA ARG A 24 25.16 7.97 -21.80
C ARG A 24 24.53 8.74 -20.64
N CYS A 25 24.28 8.09 -19.50
CA CYS A 25 23.70 8.74 -18.33
C CYS A 25 24.78 9.49 -17.53
N CYS A 26 25.98 8.91 -17.40
CA CYS A 26 27.13 9.58 -16.76
C CYS A 26 27.64 10.78 -17.57
N GLU A 27 27.61 10.72 -18.92
CA GLU A 27 28.01 11.85 -19.78
C GLU A 27 27.00 13.01 -19.79
N ARG A 28 25.71 12.75 -19.53
CA ARG A 28 24.67 13.79 -19.44
C ARG A 28 24.57 14.47 -18.07
N LEU A 29 25.14 13.87 -17.02
CA LEU A 29 25.08 14.40 -15.65
C LEU A 29 26.20 15.37 -15.27
N GLY A 30 27.08 15.76 -16.21
CA GLY A 30 27.99 16.88 -16.01
C GLY A 30 28.96 16.74 -14.82
N LEU A 31 29.32 15.51 -14.44
CA LEU A 31 30.38 15.23 -13.46
C LEU A 31 31.76 15.39 -14.11
N ALA A 32 32.05 16.62 -14.55
CA ALA A 32 33.40 17.07 -14.86
C ALA A 32 33.85 18.00 -13.72
N VAL A 33 34.94 17.60 -13.08
CA VAL A 33 35.64 18.29 -12.01
C VAL A 33 35.96 19.73 -12.42
N ALA A 34 35.32 20.70 -11.77
CA ALA A 34 35.68 22.11 -11.86
C ALA A 34 36.69 22.44 -10.75
N ILE A 35 37.97 22.23 -11.04
CA ILE A 35 39.05 23.01 -10.41
C ILE A 35 39.32 24.15 -11.38
N GLY A 36 38.80 25.34 -11.05
CA GLY A 36 38.95 26.55 -11.83
C GLY A 36 39.10 27.73 -10.89
N MET A 37 40.31 28.23 -10.81
CA MET A 37 40.77 29.36 -10.01
C MET A 37 39.98 30.62 -10.34
N SER A 38 39.63 31.40 -9.31
CA SER A 38 39.15 32.78 -9.43
C SER A 38 40.05 33.64 -8.55
N ASP A 39 41.01 34.31 -9.17
CA ASP A 39 41.75 35.42 -8.59
C ASP A 39 40.95 36.70 -8.88
N ASP A 40 40.34 37.28 -7.85
CA ASP A 40 39.92 38.67 -7.89
C ASP A 40 40.12 39.32 -6.50
N PRO A 41 40.96 40.37 -6.38
CA PRO A 41 41.25 41.01 -5.11
C PRO A 41 40.27 42.16 -4.82
N ASN A 42 39.69 42.13 -3.62
CA ASN A 42 38.86 43.16 -2.94
C ASN A 42 37.37 43.29 -3.32
N PRO A 43 36.49 42.90 -2.37
CA PRO A 43 35.22 43.58 -2.15
C PRO A 43 35.26 44.50 -0.90
N PRO A 44 34.49 45.60 -0.88
CA PRO A 44 34.46 46.53 0.23
C PRO A 44 33.75 45.93 1.45
N ARG A 45 34.24 46.27 2.66
CA ARG A 45 33.63 45.92 3.95
C ARG A 45 32.36 46.76 4.20
N PRO A 46 31.24 46.15 4.62
CA PRO A 46 30.26 46.85 5.45
C PRO A 46 29.98 46.13 6.79
N ALA A 47 29.88 46.98 7.81
CA ALA A 47 29.36 46.84 9.17
C ALA A 47 28.90 45.44 9.65
N ALA A 48 29.68 44.89 10.58
CA ALA A 48 29.38 43.70 11.36
C ALA A 48 28.50 44.03 12.56
N ARG A 49 27.18 43.75 12.49
CA ARG A 49 26.36 43.37 13.67
C ARG A 49 24.94 42.85 13.39
N LYS A 50 24.46 42.86 12.14
CA LYS A 50 23.20 42.18 11.74
C LYS A 50 23.42 40.91 10.88
N ARG A 51 24.67 40.49 10.70
CA ARG A 51 25.03 39.35 9.84
C ARG A 51 24.86 37.99 10.53
N SER A 52 24.87 37.86 11.87
CA SER A 52 24.80 36.54 12.51
C SER A 52 23.50 35.81 12.21
N ASP A 53 22.37 36.52 12.24
CA ASP A 53 21.06 35.88 12.15
C ASP A 53 20.67 35.58 10.70
N ALA A 54 21.04 36.47 9.77
CA ALA A 54 20.89 36.24 8.33
C ALA A 54 21.86 35.18 7.79
N LEU A 55 23.09 35.14 8.31
CA LEU A 55 24.07 34.10 7.98
C LEU A 55 23.66 32.75 8.58
N ALA A 56 23.07 32.71 9.78
CA ALA A 56 22.52 31.47 10.34
C ALA A 56 21.30 30.96 9.57
N LEU A 57 20.45 31.86 9.05
CA LEU A 57 19.33 31.49 8.15
C LEU A 57 19.81 31.02 6.77
N LEU A 58 20.84 31.67 6.21
CA LEU A 58 21.43 31.28 4.93
C LEU A 58 22.29 30.01 5.03
N LEU A 59 23.05 29.84 6.11
CA LEU A 59 23.82 28.62 6.38
C LEU A 59 22.88 27.47 6.77
N GLY A 60 21.80 27.75 7.50
CA GLY A 60 20.74 26.78 7.76
C GLY A 60 19.96 26.40 6.51
N GLY A 61 19.81 27.32 5.55
CA GLY A 61 19.27 27.05 4.21
C GLY A 61 20.21 26.22 3.35
N ALA A 62 21.49 26.60 3.29
CA ALA A 62 22.52 25.93 2.50
C ALA A 62 22.85 24.52 3.02
N ALA A 63 22.95 24.34 4.34
CA ALA A 63 23.13 23.02 4.95
C ALA A 63 21.92 22.12 4.71
N ARG A 64 20.71 22.69 4.71
CA ARG A 64 19.48 21.96 4.42
C ARG A 64 19.35 21.60 2.94
N GLU A 65 19.78 22.48 2.04
CA GLU A 65 19.90 22.17 0.61
C GLU A 65 20.96 21.09 0.36
N GLU A 66 22.07 21.10 1.10
CA GLU A 66 23.12 20.09 1.00
C GLU A 66 22.65 18.72 1.51
N ASP A 67 21.95 18.67 2.64
CA ASP A 67 21.31 17.46 3.17
C ASP A 67 20.24 16.90 2.20
N GLU A 68 19.42 17.78 1.61
CA GLU A 68 18.40 17.41 0.61
C GLU A 68 19.05 16.90 -0.68
N LEU A 69 20.11 17.55 -1.17
CA LEU A 69 20.88 17.14 -2.34
C LEU A 69 21.61 15.80 -2.10
N GLU A 70 22.16 15.59 -0.91
CA GLU A 70 22.80 14.32 -0.54
C GLU A 70 21.76 13.19 -0.44
N ALA A 71 20.57 13.47 0.10
CA ALA A 71 19.46 12.53 0.11
C ALA A 71 18.99 12.18 -1.32
N GLU A 72 18.89 13.16 -2.22
CA GLU A 72 18.55 12.94 -3.64
C GLU A 72 19.63 12.12 -4.37
N ARG A 73 20.91 12.45 -4.18
CA ARG A 73 22.05 11.68 -4.75
C ARG A 73 22.03 10.24 -4.25
N THR A 74 21.82 10.04 -2.95
CA THR A 74 21.73 8.72 -2.34
C THR A 74 20.54 7.93 -2.90
N TRP A 75 19.39 8.58 -3.09
CA TRP A 75 18.21 7.96 -3.70
C TRP A 75 18.45 7.59 -5.17
N ALA A 76 19.08 8.48 -5.96
CA ALA A 76 19.40 8.24 -7.36
C ALA A 76 20.39 7.08 -7.53
N LEU A 77 21.45 7.04 -6.72
CA LEU A 77 22.42 5.94 -6.70
C LEU A 77 21.76 4.61 -6.35
N ARG A 78 20.88 4.58 -5.35
CA ARG A 78 20.11 3.37 -4.99
C ARG A 78 19.19 2.93 -6.12
N THR A 79 18.56 3.86 -6.82
CA THR A 79 17.69 3.57 -7.97
C THR A 79 18.48 2.98 -9.14
N LEU A 80 19.67 3.52 -9.42
CA LEU A 80 20.58 2.96 -10.41
C LEU A 80 21.10 1.57 -10.00
N GLN A 81 21.47 1.37 -8.74
CA GLN A 81 21.86 0.06 -8.21
C GLN A 81 20.72 -0.97 -8.34
N ARG A 82 19.47 -0.59 -8.06
CA ARG A 82 18.30 -1.45 -8.26
C ARG A 82 18.15 -1.88 -9.71
N HIS A 83 18.21 -0.93 -10.66
CA HIS A 83 18.12 -1.25 -12.08
C HIS A 83 19.28 -2.14 -12.54
N ALA A 84 20.49 -1.90 -12.06
CA ALA A 84 21.65 -2.74 -12.37
C ALA A 84 21.50 -4.16 -11.81
N GLN A 85 21.02 -4.31 -10.56
CA GLN A 85 20.76 -5.60 -9.94
C GLN A 85 19.61 -6.35 -10.61
N GLU A 86 18.52 -5.67 -10.96
CA GLU A 86 17.40 -6.26 -11.71
C GLU A 86 17.88 -6.77 -13.08
N TRP A 87 18.69 -5.98 -13.78
CA TRP A 87 19.30 -6.37 -15.04
C TRP A 87 20.22 -7.58 -14.89
N HIS A 88 21.05 -7.61 -13.84
CA HIS A 88 21.93 -8.75 -13.54
C HIS A 88 21.12 -10.00 -13.18
N LEU A 89 20.08 -9.92 -12.36
CA LEU A 89 19.24 -11.06 -12.01
C LEU A 89 18.51 -11.67 -13.20
N ARG A 90 18.14 -10.86 -14.20
CA ARG A 90 17.52 -11.36 -15.43
C ARG A 90 18.50 -12.19 -16.27
N ARG A 91 19.82 -12.05 -16.07
CA ARG A 91 20.88 -12.74 -16.82
C ARG A 91 21.66 -13.77 -16.01
N ALA A 92 21.77 -13.60 -14.70
CA ALA A 92 22.55 -14.46 -13.81
C ALA A 92 21.83 -15.78 -13.54
N GLU A 93 22.60 -16.84 -13.30
CA GLU A 93 22.03 -18.09 -12.80
C GLU A 93 21.31 -17.84 -11.46
N PRO A 94 20.14 -18.47 -11.24
CA PRO A 94 19.35 -18.25 -10.05
C PRO A 94 20.12 -18.67 -8.79
N SER A 95 20.67 -17.69 -8.09
CA SER A 95 21.38 -17.90 -6.82
C SER A 95 20.59 -17.30 -5.65
N ILE A 96 20.56 -18.01 -4.53
CA ILE A 96 19.90 -17.53 -3.30
C ILE A 96 20.55 -16.24 -2.81
N GLN A 97 21.87 -16.08 -3.01
CA GLN A 97 22.60 -14.88 -2.62
C GLN A 97 22.20 -13.67 -3.47
N ALA A 98 22.05 -13.83 -4.79
CA ALA A 98 21.58 -12.74 -5.65
C ALA A 98 20.11 -12.39 -5.36
N ALA A 99 19.26 -13.39 -5.07
CA ALA A 99 17.89 -13.15 -4.64
C ALA A 99 17.81 -12.40 -3.30
N ARG A 100 18.69 -12.72 -2.34
CA ARG A 100 18.80 -11.99 -1.07
C ARG A 100 19.28 -10.56 -1.27
N ALA A 101 20.38 -10.35 -2.02
CA ALA A 101 20.89 -9.01 -2.30
C ALA A 101 19.88 -8.13 -3.03
N TYR A 102 19.09 -8.71 -3.93
CA TYR A 102 18.01 -8.01 -4.59
C TYR A 102 16.86 -7.69 -3.64
N ALA A 103 16.43 -8.66 -2.82
CA ALA A 103 15.41 -8.42 -1.79
C ALA A 103 15.84 -7.31 -0.82
N ASP A 104 17.10 -7.33 -0.38
CA ASP A 104 17.69 -6.31 0.49
C ASP A 104 17.57 -4.93 -0.17
N ALA A 105 17.85 -4.78 -1.48
CA ALA A 105 17.74 -3.49 -2.17
C ALA A 105 16.33 -2.85 -2.16
N PHE A 106 15.26 -3.63 -1.90
CA PHE A 106 13.90 -3.12 -1.71
C PHE A 106 13.57 -2.76 -0.27
N LEU A 107 14.36 -3.26 0.69
CA LEU A 107 14.15 -2.96 2.09
C LEU A 107 14.68 -1.54 2.42
N PRO A 108 14.02 -0.84 3.34
CA PRO A 108 14.41 0.52 3.70
C PRO A 108 15.72 0.46 4.50
N HIS A 109 16.70 1.25 4.08
CA HIS A 109 18.02 1.37 4.74
C HIS A 109 18.26 2.79 5.25
N ALA A 110 18.92 2.90 6.40
CA ALA A 110 19.39 4.16 6.95
C ALA A 110 20.48 4.79 6.07
N SER A 111 20.87 6.03 6.41
CA SER A 111 21.92 6.77 5.70
C SER A 111 23.27 6.03 5.74
N ASP A 112 23.52 5.27 6.81
CA ASP A 112 24.71 4.41 6.98
C ASP A 112 24.68 3.11 6.15
N GLY A 113 23.63 2.89 5.35
CA GLY A 113 23.47 1.70 4.52
C GLY A 113 23.04 0.44 5.28
N ARG A 114 22.65 0.53 6.56
CA ARG A 114 22.08 -0.58 7.34
C ARG A 114 20.56 -0.63 7.19
N LEU A 115 19.98 -1.82 7.20
CA LEU A 115 18.52 -2.00 7.17
C LEU A 115 17.86 -1.36 8.40
N TYR A 116 16.77 -0.62 8.19
CA TYR A 116 15.96 -0.13 9.31
C TYR A 116 15.33 -1.32 10.03
N ARG A 117 15.46 -1.34 11.36
CA ARG A 117 14.98 -2.42 12.22
C ARG A 117 13.45 -2.50 12.15
N THR A 118 12.88 -3.56 11.61
CA THR A 118 11.51 -3.96 11.97
C THR A 118 11.60 -4.81 13.23
N VAL A 119 10.86 -4.46 14.29
CA VAL A 119 10.86 -5.24 15.52
C VAL A 119 10.27 -6.62 15.22
N GLY A 120 11.12 -7.63 15.03
CA GLY A 120 10.74 -9.03 14.95
C GLY A 120 10.70 -9.65 16.35
N LEU A 121 9.54 -10.16 16.74
CA LEU A 121 9.24 -10.69 18.08
C LEU A 121 9.81 -12.10 18.37
N THR A 122 10.64 -12.71 17.50
CA THR A 122 10.84 -14.18 17.57
C THR A 122 12.24 -14.74 17.34
N GLU A 123 13.32 -13.94 17.28
CA GLU A 123 14.67 -14.54 17.24
C GLU A 123 15.52 -14.21 18.48
N PRO A 124 16.01 -15.23 19.21
CA PRO A 124 16.95 -15.03 20.28
C PRO A 124 18.36 -14.83 19.70
N CYS A 125 18.95 -13.67 20.02
CA CYS A 125 20.40 -13.48 20.13
C CYS A 125 21.25 -13.48 18.83
N ARG A 126 21.04 -12.49 17.95
CA ARG A 126 22.16 -11.83 17.24
C ARG A 126 22.05 -10.30 17.36
N ASN A 127 22.92 -9.75 18.21
CA ASN A 127 23.21 -8.33 18.50
C ASN A 127 22.18 -7.27 18.04
N TRP A 128 21.13 -7.14 18.85
CA TRP A 128 20.15 -6.06 18.95
C TRP A 128 20.70 -4.63 19.12
N ARG A 129 22.02 -4.41 19.11
CA ARG A 129 22.65 -3.11 19.39
C ARG A 129 23.03 -2.29 18.13
N ASP A 130 23.02 -2.86 16.92
CA ASP A 130 23.74 -2.23 15.79
C ASP A 130 22.90 -1.47 14.73
N GLY A 131 21.56 -1.52 14.72
CA GLY A 131 20.76 -0.67 13.79
C GLY A 131 20.35 0.70 14.35
N ALA A 132 20.06 1.68 13.50
CA ALA A 132 19.63 3.02 13.90
C ALA A 132 18.19 3.03 14.50
N PRO A 133 17.87 3.95 15.43
CA PRO A 133 16.50 4.18 15.89
C PRO A 133 15.61 4.61 14.73
N ILE A 134 14.34 4.17 14.71
CA ILE A 134 13.37 4.61 13.70
C ILE A 134 13.01 6.07 14.00
N THR A 135 13.58 6.98 13.20
CA THR A 135 13.19 8.40 13.23
C THR A 135 11.96 8.64 12.35
N PRO A 136 11.18 9.71 12.58
CA PRO A 136 10.06 10.06 11.69
C PRO A 136 10.44 10.17 10.20
N ALA A 137 11.70 10.53 9.92
CA ALA A 137 12.24 10.59 8.55
C ALA A 137 12.22 9.23 7.83
N VAL A 138 12.31 8.12 8.59
CA VAL A 138 12.20 6.77 8.02
C VAL A 138 10.81 6.54 7.43
N PHE A 139 9.78 6.98 8.13
CA PHE A 139 8.41 6.83 7.63
C PHE A 139 8.15 7.74 6.43
N ASP A 140 8.76 8.93 6.41
CA ASP A 140 8.73 9.82 5.25
C ASP A 140 9.34 9.13 4.02
N ALA A 141 10.45 8.39 4.20
CA ALA A 141 11.08 7.59 3.15
C ALA A 141 10.25 6.38 2.69
N MET A 142 9.44 5.78 3.57
CA MET A 142 8.53 4.69 3.21
C MET A 142 7.28 5.17 2.44
N GLY A 143 6.93 6.44 2.57
CA GLY A 143 5.87 7.09 1.83
C GLY A 143 4.93 7.92 2.71
N ALA A 144 4.37 8.98 2.14
CA ALA A 144 3.55 9.96 2.87
C ALA A 144 2.38 9.32 3.64
N ASN A 145 1.70 8.33 3.06
CA ASN A 145 0.59 7.63 3.73
C ASN A 145 1.05 6.88 4.99
N ILE A 146 2.21 6.21 4.94
CA ILE A 146 2.77 5.48 6.09
C ILE A 146 3.23 6.48 7.14
N SER A 147 3.88 7.57 6.73
CA SER A 147 4.27 8.65 7.63
C SER A 147 3.10 9.28 8.36
N LEU A 148 2.05 9.69 7.63
CA LEU A 148 0.84 10.26 8.21
C LEU A 148 0.17 9.28 9.19
N TYR A 149 0.10 8.00 8.83
CA TYR A 149 -0.43 6.97 9.72
C TYR A 149 0.40 6.82 11.00
N MET A 150 1.73 6.73 10.89
CA MET A 150 2.59 6.57 12.07
C MET A 150 2.60 7.81 12.96
N ARG A 151 2.52 9.01 12.36
CA ARG A 151 2.37 10.26 13.11
C ARG A 151 1.01 10.34 13.81
N PHE A 152 -0.06 9.84 13.18
CA PHE A 152 -1.36 9.69 13.84
C PHE A 152 -1.26 8.77 15.06
N VAL A 153 -0.71 7.57 14.88
CA VAL A 153 -0.54 6.59 15.98
C VAL A 153 0.32 7.18 17.10
N SER A 154 1.46 7.79 16.77
CA SER A 154 2.35 8.43 17.74
C SER A 154 1.68 9.58 18.46
N GLY A 155 0.86 10.38 17.76
CA GLY A 155 0.06 11.45 18.34
C GLY A 155 -0.99 10.95 19.33
N CYS A 156 -1.59 9.78 19.07
CA CYS A 156 -2.59 9.17 19.95
C CYS A 156 -2.02 8.65 21.28
N ILE A 157 -0.75 8.24 21.33
CA ILE A 157 -0.10 7.70 22.54
C ILE A 157 -0.23 8.65 23.76
N PRO A 158 0.22 9.92 23.70
CA PRO A 158 0.10 10.83 24.84
C PRO A 158 -1.35 11.16 25.21
N ILE A 159 -2.27 11.15 24.23
CA ILE A 159 -3.70 11.37 24.47
C ILE A 159 -4.26 10.22 25.30
N PHE A 160 -4.02 8.99 24.87
CA PHE A 160 -4.47 7.81 25.62
C PHE A 160 -3.78 7.72 26.98
N ALA A 161 -2.49 8.05 27.08
CA ALA A 161 -1.80 8.09 28.36
C ALA A 161 -2.45 9.11 29.32
N ALA A 162 -2.77 10.32 28.85
CA ALA A 162 -3.46 11.32 29.65
C ALA A 162 -4.89 10.88 30.04
N ALA A 163 -5.63 10.29 29.10
CA ALA A 163 -6.96 9.73 29.38
C ALA A 163 -6.88 8.59 30.43
N SER A 164 -5.88 7.73 30.33
CA SER A 164 -5.62 6.66 31.31
C SER A 164 -5.30 7.23 32.69
N LEU A 165 -4.50 8.31 32.78
CA LEU A 165 -4.23 8.97 34.07
C LEU A 165 -5.50 9.54 34.71
N VAL A 166 -6.41 10.14 33.93
CA VAL A 166 -7.70 10.61 34.43
C VAL A 166 -8.58 9.42 34.85
N ALA A 167 -8.56 8.33 34.09
CA ALA A 167 -9.30 7.11 34.41
C ALA A 167 -8.78 6.40 35.69
N LEU A 168 -7.57 6.69 36.16
CA LEU A 168 -7.09 6.18 37.46
C LEU A 168 -7.86 6.76 38.65
N VAL A 169 -8.47 7.94 38.52
CA VAL A 169 -9.24 8.59 39.60
C VAL A 169 -10.45 7.74 40.02
N PRO A 170 -11.38 7.36 39.12
CA PRO A 170 -12.48 6.49 39.49
C PRO A 170 -12.01 5.09 39.92
N ILE A 171 -10.92 4.56 39.34
CA ILE A 171 -10.34 3.27 39.76
C ILE A 171 -9.85 3.36 41.22
N ALA A 172 -9.09 4.39 41.58
CA ALA A 172 -8.59 4.59 42.93
C ALA A 172 -9.73 4.81 43.93
N TYR A 173 -10.78 5.53 43.54
CA TYR A 173 -11.97 5.70 44.37
C TYR A 173 -12.70 4.36 44.57
N ASN A 174 -12.85 3.56 43.52
CA ASN A 174 -13.46 2.23 43.62
C ASN A 174 -12.63 1.29 44.50
N LEU A 175 -11.30 1.45 44.60
CA LEU A 175 -10.45 0.70 45.55
C LEU A 175 -10.68 1.07 47.02
N THR A 176 -11.49 2.10 47.32
CA THR A 176 -11.87 2.44 48.71
C THR A 176 -13.25 1.90 49.11
N GLY A 177 -13.93 1.19 48.19
CA GLY A 177 -15.26 0.61 48.41
C GLY A 177 -15.28 -0.48 49.49
N LYS A 178 -16.40 -0.60 50.20
CA LYS A 178 -16.56 -1.53 51.33
C LYS A 178 -16.62 -3.01 50.92
N PHE A 179 -16.86 -3.32 49.65
CA PHE A 179 -17.01 -4.71 49.18
C PHE A 179 -15.69 -5.42 48.84
N LEU A 180 -14.53 -4.81 49.14
CA LEU A 180 -13.21 -5.40 48.86
C LEU A 180 -12.74 -6.46 49.89
N ASN A 181 -13.47 -6.64 50.99
CA ASN A 181 -12.96 -7.44 52.11
C ASN A 181 -13.30 -8.94 52.05
N GLU A 182 -14.18 -9.38 51.15
CA GLU A 182 -14.70 -10.77 51.23
C GLU A 182 -14.00 -11.76 50.28
N ASN A 183 -13.40 -11.30 49.18
CA ASN A 183 -12.62 -12.15 48.26
C ASN A 183 -11.67 -11.33 47.37
N LEU A 184 -10.37 -11.65 47.30
CA LEU A 184 -9.37 -10.94 46.47
C LEU A 184 -9.75 -10.92 44.98
N MET A 185 -10.30 -12.02 44.46
CA MET A 185 -10.73 -12.14 43.05
C MET A 185 -11.97 -11.29 42.76
N GLN A 186 -12.94 -11.30 43.67
CA GLN A 186 -14.15 -10.47 43.59
C GLN A 186 -13.78 -8.99 43.72
N SER A 187 -12.77 -8.68 44.52
CA SER A 187 -12.20 -7.35 44.71
C SER A 187 -11.50 -6.80 43.47
N VAL A 188 -10.77 -7.64 42.74
CA VAL A 188 -10.12 -7.26 41.47
C VAL A 188 -11.15 -7.05 40.34
N LEU A 189 -12.22 -7.84 40.31
CA LEU A 189 -13.30 -7.72 39.32
C LEU A 189 -14.24 -6.54 39.61
N VAL A 190 -14.66 -6.38 40.86
CA VAL A 190 -15.61 -5.34 41.31
C VAL A 190 -14.91 -4.00 41.50
N GLY A 191 -13.64 -3.99 41.94
CA GLY A 191 -12.85 -2.78 42.14
C GLY A 191 -12.57 -1.98 40.87
N ASN A 192 -12.72 -2.58 39.69
CA ASN A 192 -12.63 -1.89 38.40
C ASN A 192 -13.99 -1.41 37.86
N SER A 193 -15.08 -1.65 38.59
CA SER A 193 -16.44 -1.29 38.19
C SER A 193 -17.00 -0.18 39.09
N LEU A 194 -17.90 0.65 38.55
CA LEU A 194 -18.72 1.60 39.32
C LEU A 194 -19.53 0.93 40.45
N GLY A 195 -19.68 -0.41 40.43
CA GLY A 195 -20.48 -1.16 41.39
C GLY A 195 -19.86 -1.29 42.79
N ASN A 196 -18.58 -0.96 42.99
CA ASN A 196 -17.97 -0.98 44.33
C ASN A 196 -18.20 0.30 45.13
N ALA A 197 -18.62 1.38 44.46
CA ALA A 197 -18.86 2.65 45.11
C ALA A 197 -20.19 2.60 45.88
N PRO A 198 -20.21 2.88 47.20
CA PRO A 198 -21.44 2.85 47.99
C PRO A 198 -22.45 3.94 47.58
N THR A 199 -21.98 4.98 46.88
CA THR A 199 -22.79 6.06 46.30
C THR A 199 -22.15 6.52 45.00
N LEU A 200 -22.97 6.93 44.01
CA LEU A 200 -22.46 7.57 42.80
C LEU A 200 -21.88 8.94 43.17
N ASN A 201 -20.56 9.01 43.25
CA ASN A 201 -19.87 10.28 43.46
C ASN A 201 -19.79 11.05 42.13
N ALA A 202 -20.13 12.34 42.15
CA ALA A 202 -20.04 13.25 41.00
C ALA A 202 -18.63 13.26 40.35
N LEU A 203 -17.60 12.88 41.10
CA LEU A 203 -16.23 12.72 40.62
C LEU A 203 -16.11 11.74 39.44
N HIS A 204 -16.93 10.68 39.37
CA HIS A 204 -16.94 9.75 38.24
C HIS A 204 -17.42 10.43 36.95
N GLY A 205 -18.55 11.13 37.04
CA GLY A 205 -19.09 11.89 35.92
C GLY A 205 -18.15 13.01 35.48
N ALA A 206 -17.46 13.66 36.43
CA ALA A 206 -16.44 14.64 36.12
C ALA A 206 -15.24 14.03 35.38
N ALA A 207 -14.74 12.87 35.83
CA ALA A 207 -13.64 12.16 35.17
C ALA A 207 -14.02 11.73 33.75
N ASP A 208 -15.21 11.16 33.55
CA ASP A 208 -15.72 10.78 32.23
C ASP A 208 -15.86 11.98 31.31
N LEU A 209 -16.43 13.09 31.81
CA LEU A 209 -16.55 14.34 31.06
C LEU A 209 -15.16 14.85 30.64
N VAL A 210 -14.18 14.83 31.54
CA VAL A 210 -12.80 15.25 31.24
C VAL A 210 -12.18 14.34 30.17
N ILE A 211 -12.36 13.02 30.26
CA ILE A 211 -11.86 12.06 29.26
C ILE A 211 -12.52 12.34 27.90
N VAL A 212 -13.84 12.52 27.84
CA VAL A 212 -14.56 12.82 26.60
C VAL A 212 -14.09 14.15 26.00
N LEU A 213 -13.94 15.20 26.81
CA LEU A 213 -13.43 16.50 26.36
C LEU A 213 -11.99 16.38 25.86
N LEU A 214 -11.13 15.65 26.57
CA LEU A 214 -9.75 15.40 26.18
C LEU A 214 -9.68 14.69 24.82
N LEU A 215 -10.47 13.62 24.64
CA LEU A 215 -10.56 12.88 23.37
C LEU A 215 -11.14 13.73 22.23
N ALA A 216 -12.15 14.56 22.50
CA ALA A 216 -12.71 15.47 21.50
C ALA A 216 -11.70 16.53 21.05
N VAL A 217 -11.01 17.17 22.00
CA VAL A 217 -9.94 18.15 21.71
C VAL A 217 -8.80 17.47 20.96
N ALA A 218 -8.39 16.29 21.39
CA ALA A 218 -7.39 15.47 20.74
C ALA A 218 -7.75 15.14 19.28
N LEU A 219 -8.99 14.76 18.99
CA LEU A 219 -9.47 14.50 17.63
C LEU A 219 -9.41 15.75 16.76
N VAL A 220 -9.85 16.90 17.28
CA VAL A 220 -9.80 18.17 16.54
C VAL A 220 -8.36 18.61 16.28
N LEU A 221 -7.51 18.63 17.30
CA LEU A 221 -6.10 19.03 17.18
C LEU A 221 -5.31 18.03 16.32
N GLY A 222 -5.55 16.73 16.50
CA GLY A 222 -4.93 15.66 15.72
C GLY A 222 -5.29 15.77 14.24
N THR A 223 -6.56 16.01 13.92
CA THR A 223 -7.02 16.20 12.52
C THR A 223 -6.39 17.45 11.90
N ARG A 224 -6.33 18.56 12.64
CA ARG A 224 -5.67 19.79 12.17
C ARG A 224 -4.18 19.59 11.94
N ARG A 225 -3.48 18.93 12.88
CA ARG A 225 -2.05 18.61 12.76
C ARG A 225 -1.79 17.68 11.58
N LEU A 226 -2.60 16.63 11.40
CA LEU A 226 -2.46 15.70 10.29
C LEU A 226 -2.68 16.38 8.94
N ARG A 227 -3.66 17.30 8.83
CA ARG A 227 -3.86 18.09 7.61
C ARG A 227 -2.68 19.02 7.32
N ALA A 228 -2.20 19.74 8.33
CA ALA A 228 -1.02 20.59 8.16
C ALA A 228 0.22 19.78 7.76
N GLU A 229 0.40 18.59 8.33
CA GLU A 229 1.49 17.69 7.96
C GLU A 229 1.29 17.04 6.58
N SER A 230 0.06 16.74 6.16
CA SER A 230 -0.20 16.26 4.80
C SER A 230 0.14 17.33 3.78
N GLU A 231 -0.24 18.59 4.03
CA GLU A 231 0.11 19.73 3.19
C GLU A 231 1.63 19.94 3.11
N ARG A 232 2.35 19.78 4.25
CA ARG A 232 3.82 19.84 4.28
C ARG A 232 4.49 18.71 3.53
N LEU A 233 3.96 17.49 3.65
CA LEU A 233 4.49 16.32 2.94
C LEU A 233 4.20 16.41 1.44
N ASP A 234 3.08 17.02 1.06
CA ASP A 234 2.76 17.32 -0.33
C ASP A 234 3.66 18.45 -0.87
N SER A 235 3.92 19.51 -0.09
CA SER A 235 4.80 20.62 -0.51
C SER A 235 6.28 20.23 -0.56
N ARG A 236 6.74 19.31 0.31
CA ARG A 236 8.08 18.72 0.28
C ARG A 236 8.29 17.74 -0.87
N ARG A 237 7.28 17.55 -1.72
CA ARG A 237 7.46 16.97 -3.06
C ARG A 237 7.48 18.11 -4.09
N PRO A 238 8.53 18.96 -4.11
CA PRO A 238 8.73 19.80 -5.28
C PRO A 238 8.88 18.82 -6.45
N SER A 239 7.98 18.88 -7.43
CA SER A 239 8.16 18.16 -8.70
C SER A 239 8.15 16.62 -8.71
N GLN A 240 7.43 15.92 -7.82
CA GLN A 240 6.88 14.65 -8.29
C GLN A 240 5.78 14.97 -9.31
N LEU A 241 6.23 15.25 -10.54
CA LEU A 241 5.47 15.33 -11.77
C LEU A 241 4.76 13.98 -11.96
N SER A 242 3.75 13.75 -11.14
CA SER A 242 2.92 12.56 -11.23
C SER A 242 2.00 12.78 -12.40
N ALA A 243 1.95 11.81 -13.31
CA ALA A 243 1.02 11.83 -14.43
C ALA A 243 -0.44 12.07 -13.98
N ALA A 244 -0.78 11.74 -12.73
CA ALA A 244 -2.09 12.02 -12.12
C ALA A 244 -2.46 13.52 -12.11
N ASN A 245 -1.51 14.43 -11.92
CA ASN A 245 -1.76 15.87 -11.86
C ASN A 245 -2.06 16.48 -13.24
N TYR A 246 -1.66 15.78 -14.30
CA TYR A 246 -1.83 16.18 -15.70
C TYR A 246 -2.96 15.41 -16.39
N THR A 247 -3.48 14.36 -15.74
CA THR A 247 -4.43 13.43 -16.34
C THR A 247 -5.81 13.58 -15.71
N LEU A 248 -6.81 13.86 -16.55
CA LEU A 248 -8.20 13.85 -16.15
C LEU A 248 -8.82 12.47 -16.47
N LEU A 249 -9.56 11.93 -15.51
CA LEU A 249 -10.49 10.84 -15.68
C LEU A 249 -11.85 11.44 -16.07
N VAL A 250 -12.26 11.25 -17.31
CA VAL A 250 -13.56 11.71 -17.83
C VAL A 250 -14.51 10.54 -17.93
N LYS A 251 -15.72 10.69 -17.37
CA LYS A 251 -16.80 9.70 -17.37
C LYS A 251 -17.99 10.24 -18.16
N GLY A 252 -18.86 9.34 -18.60
CA GLY A 252 -20.11 9.69 -19.29
C GLY A 252 -19.99 9.68 -20.81
N LEU A 253 -18.94 9.07 -21.36
CA LEU A 253 -18.82 8.85 -22.80
C LEU A 253 -19.82 7.77 -23.28
N PRO A 254 -20.25 7.82 -24.55
CA PRO A 254 -21.10 6.77 -25.12
C PRO A 254 -20.36 5.42 -25.12
N SER A 255 -21.07 4.33 -24.82
CA SER A 255 -20.51 2.97 -24.74
C SER A 255 -20.35 2.29 -26.11
N CYS A 256 -20.11 3.07 -27.16
CA CYS A 256 -19.99 2.56 -28.53
C CYS A 256 -18.58 2.01 -28.81
N ALA A 257 -18.48 1.00 -29.68
CA ALA A 257 -17.20 0.42 -30.09
C ALA A 257 -16.39 1.34 -31.01
N HIS A 258 -17.08 2.25 -31.71
CA HIS A 258 -16.54 3.10 -32.77
C HIS A 258 -16.06 4.48 -32.30
N LEU A 259 -16.08 4.76 -30.98
CA LEU A 259 -15.60 6.03 -30.44
C LEU A 259 -14.15 6.27 -30.87
N GLN A 260 -13.93 7.30 -31.68
CA GLN A 260 -12.62 7.59 -32.25
C GLN A 260 -11.80 8.41 -31.26
N VAL A 261 -10.57 7.95 -31.01
CA VAL A 261 -9.64 8.66 -30.10
C VAL A 261 -9.27 10.05 -30.64
N LYS A 262 -9.31 10.24 -31.97
CA LYS A 262 -9.04 11.53 -32.62
C LYS A 262 -10.09 12.58 -32.28
N GLU A 263 -11.38 12.25 -32.39
CA GLU A 263 -12.50 13.14 -32.04
C GLU A 263 -12.42 13.60 -30.58
N LEU A 264 -12.12 12.68 -29.65
CA LEU A 264 -11.90 13.03 -28.25
C LEU A 264 -10.71 13.97 -28.07
N ARG A 265 -9.60 13.68 -28.75
CA ARG A 265 -8.38 14.50 -28.67
C ARG A 265 -8.65 15.92 -29.16
N GLU A 266 -9.27 16.07 -30.32
CA GLU A 266 -9.61 17.38 -30.91
C GLU A 266 -10.53 18.19 -29.99
N TYR A 267 -11.52 17.54 -29.35
CA TYR A 267 -12.38 18.18 -28.36
C TYR A 267 -11.57 18.71 -27.15
N PHE A 268 -10.70 17.87 -26.58
CA PHE A 268 -9.90 18.25 -25.40
C PHE A 268 -8.76 19.22 -25.70
N GLU A 269 -8.28 19.29 -26.94
CA GLU A 269 -7.24 20.24 -27.36
C GLU A 269 -7.68 21.71 -27.28
N SER A 270 -8.99 21.97 -27.19
CA SER A 270 -9.54 23.33 -27.00
C SER A 270 -9.10 24.02 -25.68
N TRP A 271 -8.71 23.25 -24.66
CA TRP A 271 -8.23 23.78 -23.37
C TRP A 271 -6.71 23.82 -23.23
N GLY A 272 -5.98 23.19 -24.15
CA GLY A 272 -4.52 23.10 -24.14
C GLY A 272 -4.00 21.84 -24.82
N GLU A 273 -2.68 21.76 -25.01
CA GLU A 273 -2.05 20.64 -25.71
C GLU A 273 -2.29 19.30 -24.99
N VAL A 274 -2.90 18.34 -25.71
CA VAL A 274 -3.17 16.99 -25.22
C VAL A 274 -2.05 16.05 -25.67
N ILE A 275 -1.32 15.47 -24.72
CA ILE A 275 -0.26 14.48 -24.99
C ILE A 275 -0.89 13.16 -25.43
N THR A 276 -1.86 12.67 -24.65
CA THR A 276 -2.47 11.36 -24.91
C THR A 276 -3.91 11.29 -24.43
N VAL A 277 -4.72 10.53 -25.18
CA VAL A 277 -6.07 10.15 -24.81
C VAL A 277 -6.14 8.64 -24.81
N ALA A 278 -6.47 8.05 -23.65
CA ALA A 278 -6.63 6.62 -23.48
C ALA A 278 -8.09 6.30 -23.12
N VAL A 279 -8.80 5.65 -24.04
CA VAL A 279 -10.19 5.21 -23.82
C VAL A 279 -10.20 3.89 -23.06
N SER A 280 -10.93 3.83 -21.95
CA SER A 280 -11.15 2.60 -21.20
C SER A 280 -12.09 1.68 -21.98
N ARG A 281 -11.68 0.43 -22.14
CA ARG A 281 -12.44 -0.61 -22.84
C ARG A 281 -12.78 -1.75 -21.91
N ALA A 282 -13.91 -2.43 -22.18
CA ALA A 282 -14.45 -3.55 -21.41
C ALA A 282 -13.57 -4.81 -21.55
N ASN A 283 -12.39 -4.77 -20.93
CA ASN A 283 -11.34 -5.78 -21.03
C ASN A 283 -11.18 -6.58 -19.73
N ALA A 284 -12.14 -6.56 -18.78
CA ALA A 284 -11.97 -7.23 -17.49
C ALA A 284 -11.65 -8.73 -17.65
N LYS A 285 -12.30 -9.41 -18.61
CA LYS A 285 -12.02 -10.82 -18.93
C LYS A 285 -10.58 -11.03 -19.41
N LEU A 286 -10.09 -10.16 -20.30
CA LEU A 286 -8.72 -10.23 -20.81
C LEU A 286 -7.70 -10.01 -19.68
N ILE A 287 -7.92 -9.00 -18.84
CA ILE A 287 -7.06 -8.71 -17.67
C ILE A 287 -7.06 -9.91 -16.71
N GLY A 288 -8.22 -10.50 -16.44
CA GLY A 288 -8.35 -11.71 -15.63
C GLY A 288 -7.55 -12.90 -16.17
N LEU A 289 -7.59 -13.15 -17.49
CA LEU A 289 -6.79 -14.19 -18.13
C LEU A 289 -5.28 -13.91 -18.06
N VAL A 290 -4.86 -12.66 -18.27
CA VAL A 290 -3.44 -12.26 -18.15
C VAL A 290 -2.94 -12.45 -16.72
N ARG A 291 -3.71 -12.06 -15.70
CA ARG A 291 -3.36 -12.31 -14.29
C ARG A 291 -3.29 -13.80 -13.98
N LYS A 292 -4.21 -14.61 -14.50
CA LYS A 292 -4.21 -16.07 -14.33
C LYS A 292 -2.99 -16.71 -14.98
N ARG A 293 -2.59 -16.24 -16.18
CA ARG A 293 -1.36 -16.65 -16.87
C ARG A 293 -0.14 -16.34 -16.01
N GLU A 294 -0.05 -15.14 -15.45
CA GLU A 294 1.08 -14.74 -14.62
C GLU A 294 1.19 -15.56 -13.34
N LYS A 295 0.07 -15.80 -12.64
CA LYS A 295 0.03 -16.69 -11.47
C LYS A 295 0.51 -18.11 -11.80
N LEU A 296 0.15 -18.65 -12.96
CA LEU A 296 0.63 -19.97 -13.39
C LEU A 296 2.12 -19.97 -13.74
N ARG A 297 2.65 -18.90 -14.32
CA ARG A 297 4.08 -18.76 -14.60
C ARG A 297 4.91 -18.69 -13.33
N ILE A 298 4.48 -17.89 -12.35
CA ILE A 298 5.12 -17.82 -11.02
C ILE A 298 5.13 -19.21 -10.39
N ARG A 299 3.99 -19.90 -10.35
CA ARG A 299 3.91 -21.27 -9.82
C ARG A 299 4.81 -22.26 -10.57
N GLN A 300 4.93 -22.11 -11.89
CA GLN A 300 5.83 -22.96 -12.68
C GLN A 300 7.31 -22.68 -12.34
N GLN A 301 7.67 -21.41 -12.10
CA GLN A 301 9.02 -21.03 -11.66
C GLN A 301 9.31 -21.56 -10.25
N GLU A 302 8.37 -21.44 -9.32
CA GLU A 302 8.49 -22.00 -7.95
C GLU A 302 8.77 -23.50 -7.99
N LEU A 303 8.02 -24.26 -8.79
CA LEU A 303 8.24 -25.70 -8.96
C LEU A 303 9.61 -26.02 -9.58
N LYS A 304 10.08 -25.21 -10.54
CA LYS A 304 11.43 -25.37 -11.12
C LYS A 304 12.52 -25.10 -10.09
N VAL A 305 12.36 -24.06 -9.27
CA VAL A 305 13.31 -23.73 -8.18
C VAL A 305 13.32 -24.84 -7.14
N GLU A 306 12.17 -25.37 -6.76
CA GLU A 306 12.09 -26.47 -5.80
C GLU A 306 12.73 -27.76 -6.36
N ALA A 307 12.44 -28.09 -7.62
CA ALA A 307 13.10 -29.22 -8.29
C ALA A 307 14.63 -29.04 -8.37
N ALA A 308 15.11 -27.82 -8.64
CA ALA A 308 16.54 -27.52 -8.64
C ALA A 308 17.15 -27.64 -7.24
N ARG A 309 16.45 -27.20 -6.19
CA ARG A 309 16.88 -27.36 -4.79
C ARG A 309 16.98 -28.82 -4.37
N VAL A 310 16.01 -29.65 -4.74
CA VAL A 310 16.03 -31.09 -4.46
C VAL A 310 17.23 -31.75 -5.15
N ARG A 311 17.52 -31.40 -6.42
CA ARG A 311 18.70 -31.88 -7.14
C ARG A 311 20.01 -31.42 -6.49
N ALA A 312 20.11 -30.14 -6.12
CA ALA A 312 21.31 -29.56 -5.54
C ALA A 312 21.66 -30.15 -4.17
N LYS A 313 20.66 -30.56 -3.37
CA LYS A 313 20.88 -31.22 -2.08
C LYS A 313 21.48 -32.62 -2.21
N GLY A 314 21.64 -33.15 -3.42
CA GLY A 314 22.23 -34.47 -3.67
C GLY A 314 21.50 -35.61 -2.97
N ALA A 315 20.29 -35.37 -2.44
CA ALA A 315 19.51 -36.39 -1.78
C ALA A 315 19.04 -37.34 -2.88
N PRO A 316 19.56 -38.58 -2.96
CA PRO A 316 18.97 -39.55 -3.85
C PRO A 316 17.49 -39.65 -3.47
N PRO A 317 16.56 -39.74 -4.44
CA PRO A 317 15.17 -40.00 -4.12
C PRO A 317 15.18 -41.26 -3.26
N ARG A 318 14.88 -41.11 -1.96
CA ARG A 318 14.87 -42.23 -1.02
C ARG A 318 13.81 -43.18 -1.54
N SER A 319 14.24 -44.19 -2.29
CA SER A 319 13.46 -45.38 -2.53
C SER A 319 13.24 -45.97 -1.15
N CYS A 320 12.07 -45.74 -0.57
CA CYS A 320 11.60 -46.57 0.53
C CYS A 320 11.49 -47.99 -0.02
N LEU A 321 12.59 -48.74 0.06
CA LEU A 321 12.62 -50.20 -0.03
C LEU A 321 11.88 -50.69 1.22
N GLY A 322 10.57 -50.85 1.09
CA GLY A 322 9.71 -51.22 2.20
C GLY A 322 8.25 -51.09 1.85
N THR A 323 7.75 -52.06 1.10
CA THR A 323 6.35 -52.27 0.67
C THR A 323 5.34 -52.38 1.82
N LEU A 324 5.73 -52.10 3.06
CA LEU A 324 4.93 -52.28 4.28
C LEU A 324 4.41 -50.97 4.90
N CYS A 325 4.90 -49.80 4.47
CA CYS A 325 4.32 -48.54 4.91
C CYS A 325 3.23 -48.08 3.93
N GLY A 326 2.00 -48.58 4.09
CA GLY A 326 0.82 -48.16 3.31
C GLY A 326 0.46 -46.66 3.41
N LEU A 327 1.15 -45.92 4.27
CA LEU A 327 1.02 -44.46 4.47
C LEU A 327 2.17 -43.65 3.82
N CYS A 328 3.24 -44.32 3.37
CA CYS A 328 4.38 -43.69 2.72
C CYS A 328 4.08 -43.56 1.22
N ARG A 329 3.10 -42.71 0.87
CA ARG A 329 2.80 -42.35 -0.52
C ARG A 329 4.10 -41.85 -1.16
N PRO A 330 4.64 -42.50 -2.20
CA PRO A 330 5.90 -42.06 -2.79
C PRO A 330 5.77 -40.60 -3.22
N ALA A 331 6.50 -39.72 -2.54
CA ALA A 331 6.60 -38.29 -2.88
C ALA A 331 7.26 -38.07 -4.26
N ALA A 332 7.74 -39.15 -4.89
CA ALA A 332 8.12 -39.21 -6.28
C ALA A 332 6.90 -39.58 -7.16
N ARG A 333 5.98 -38.64 -7.34
CA ARG A 333 5.08 -38.64 -8.52
C ARG A 333 5.52 -37.53 -9.47
N PRO A 334 5.39 -37.73 -10.78
CA PRO A 334 6.32 -37.23 -11.78
C PRO A 334 6.19 -35.74 -11.95
N ASP A 335 7.24 -34.99 -11.60
CA ASP A 335 7.40 -33.56 -11.95
C ASP A 335 7.05 -33.30 -13.43
N GLY A 336 7.29 -34.29 -14.31
CA GLY A 336 6.91 -34.27 -15.72
C GLY A 336 5.40 -34.15 -15.99
N GLN A 337 4.52 -34.82 -15.23
CA GLN A 337 3.07 -34.74 -15.51
C GLN A 337 2.47 -33.43 -14.99
N LEU A 338 2.89 -32.95 -13.81
CA LEU A 338 2.41 -31.69 -13.25
C LEU A 338 2.86 -30.51 -14.13
N SER A 339 4.12 -30.52 -14.55
CA SER A 339 4.65 -29.51 -15.47
C SER A 339 3.98 -29.57 -16.85
N ALA A 340 3.71 -30.76 -17.39
CA ALA A 340 2.97 -30.90 -18.65
C ALA A 340 1.52 -30.36 -18.55
N LYS A 341 0.82 -30.62 -17.43
CA LYS A 341 -0.53 -30.08 -17.20
C LYS A 341 -0.52 -28.55 -17.12
N GLN A 342 0.42 -27.97 -16.38
CA GLN A 342 0.57 -26.51 -16.30
C GLN A 342 0.93 -25.90 -17.64
N GLN A 343 1.82 -26.55 -18.42
CA GLN A 343 2.19 -26.08 -19.75
C GLN A 343 0.97 -26.09 -20.70
N ARG A 344 0.16 -27.15 -20.68
CA ARG A 344 -1.09 -27.20 -21.44
C ARG A 344 -2.07 -26.08 -21.03
N GLN A 345 -2.16 -25.77 -19.74
CA GLN A 345 -2.98 -24.65 -19.25
C GLN A 345 -2.44 -23.29 -19.68
N LEU A 346 -1.12 -23.10 -19.73
CA LEU A 346 -0.52 -21.86 -20.24
C LEU A 346 -0.79 -21.69 -21.74
N VAL A 347 -0.66 -22.76 -22.53
CA VAL A 347 -0.98 -22.73 -23.97
C VAL A 347 -2.45 -22.40 -24.21
N SER A 348 -3.37 -22.99 -23.44
CA SER A 348 -4.80 -22.69 -23.60
C SER A 348 -5.16 -21.26 -23.17
N LEU A 349 -4.51 -20.73 -22.13
CA LEU A 349 -4.65 -19.32 -21.75
C LEU A 349 -4.07 -18.38 -22.80
N ASP A 350 -2.92 -18.70 -23.37
CA ASP A 350 -2.28 -17.90 -24.41
C ASP A 350 -3.15 -17.81 -25.67
N HIS A 351 -3.77 -18.93 -26.04
CA HIS A 351 -4.77 -18.97 -27.11
C HIS A 351 -5.99 -18.09 -26.78
N ALA A 352 -6.58 -18.24 -25.59
CA ALA A 352 -7.75 -17.45 -25.19
C ALA A 352 -7.44 -15.94 -25.10
N ILE A 353 -6.25 -15.57 -24.64
CA ILE A 353 -5.77 -14.18 -24.63
C ILE A 353 -5.60 -13.66 -26.05
N HIS A 354 -5.05 -14.47 -26.96
CA HIS A 354 -4.87 -14.09 -28.36
C HIS A 354 -6.21 -13.85 -29.06
N GLU A 355 -7.19 -14.72 -28.84
CA GLU A 355 -8.54 -14.56 -29.39
C GLU A 355 -9.25 -13.31 -28.85
N LEU A 356 -9.17 -13.03 -27.54
CA LEU A 356 -9.75 -11.80 -26.97
C LEU A 356 -9.04 -10.53 -27.45
N ARG A 357 -7.74 -10.58 -27.75
CA ARG A 357 -6.99 -9.43 -28.30
C ARG A 357 -7.41 -9.06 -29.72
N LYS A 358 -7.93 -10.02 -30.50
CA LYS A 358 -8.47 -9.76 -31.85
C LYS A 358 -9.81 -9.03 -31.79
N GLN A 359 -10.55 -9.19 -30.70
CA GLN A 359 -11.86 -8.57 -30.52
C GLN A 359 -11.70 -7.12 -30.03
N VAL A 360 -12.36 -6.18 -30.71
CA VAL A 360 -12.40 -4.78 -30.26
C VAL A 360 -13.44 -4.66 -29.15
N ALA A 361 -12.96 -4.61 -27.90
CA ALA A 361 -13.85 -4.40 -26.76
C ALA A 361 -14.54 -3.02 -26.81
N PRO A 362 -15.83 -2.92 -26.44
CA PRO A 362 -16.55 -1.65 -26.41
C PRO A 362 -15.97 -0.69 -25.36
N CYS A 363 -16.22 0.61 -25.54
CA CYS A 363 -15.86 1.62 -24.55
C CYS A 363 -16.69 1.45 -23.27
N THR A 364 -16.06 1.63 -22.10
CA THR A 364 -16.75 1.60 -20.79
C THR A 364 -17.46 2.91 -20.44
N GLY A 365 -17.43 3.90 -21.33
CA GLY A 365 -17.90 5.25 -21.07
C GLY A 365 -16.91 6.11 -20.28
N ILE A 366 -15.65 5.70 -20.20
CA ILE A 366 -14.58 6.38 -19.45
C ILE A 366 -13.36 6.57 -20.35
N CYS A 367 -12.72 7.74 -20.28
CA CYS A 367 -11.39 7.96 -20.85
C CYS A 367 -10.47 8.69 -19.87
N PHE A 368 -9.17 8.61 -20.18
CA PHE A 368 -8.11 9.33 -19.50
C PHE A 368 -7.49 10.31 -20.50
N VAL A 369 -7.45 11.58 -20.14
CA VAL A 369 -6.92 12.66 -21.00
C VAL A 369 -5.74 13.28 -20.28
N THR A 370 -4.54 13.16 -20.85
CA THR A 370 -3.32 13.72 -20.28
C THR A 370 -2.92 14.96 -21.05
N PHE A 371 -2.87 16.09 -20.36
CA PHE A 371 -2.43 17.38 -20.89
C PHE A 371 -0.93 17.56 -20.72
N ASN A 372 -0.33 18.41 -21.56
CA ASN A 372 1.07 18.82 -21.39
C ASN A 372 1.24 19.73 -20.17
N GLU A 373 0.25 20.59 -19.90
CA GLU A 373 0.27 21.52 -18.78
C GLU A 373 -0.79 21.18 -17.74
N GLN A 374 -0.41 21.24 -16.46
CA GLN A 374 -1.34 21.06 -15.35
C GLN A 374 -2.43 22.14 -15.34
N ARG A 375 -2.10 23.36 -15.76
CA ARG A 375 -3.06 24.47 -15.87
C ARG A 375 -4.21 24.13 -16.84
N ALA A 376 -3.88 23.57 -18.01
CA ALA A 376 -4.88 23.14 -19.01
C ALA A 376 -5.83 22.08 -18.43
N ALA A 377 -5.30 21.11 -17.68
CA ALA A 377 -6.12 20.10 -16.99
C ALA A 377 -7.08 20.74 -15.96
N HIS A 378 -6.61 21.72 -15.18
CA HIS A 378 -7.48 22.46 -14.24
C HIS A 378 -8.56 23.27 -14.97
N THR A 379 -8.21 23.97 -16.04
CA THR A 379 -9.17 24.77 -16.83
C THR A 379 -10.23 23.88 -17.47
N CYS A 380 -9.83 22.75 -18.07
CA CYS A 380 -10.76 21.76 -18.62
C CYS A 380 -11.68 21.19 -17.53
N LEU A 381 -11.13 20.83 -16.36
CA LEU A 381 -11.92 20.35 -15.22
C LEU A 381 -12.97 21.37 -14.75
N HIS A 382 -12.61 22.66 -14.72
CA HIS A 382 -13.54 23.73 -14.35
C HIS A 382 -14.64 23.91 -15.39
N ALA A 383 -14.27 24.00 -16.67
CA ALA A 383 -15.21 24.16 -17.77
C ALA A 383 -16.24 23.02 -17.84
N LEU A 384 -15.80 21.76 -17.66
CA LEU A 384 -16.70 20.60 -17.65
C LEU A 384 -17.62 20.55 -16.43
N ARG A 385 -17.29 21.23 -15.33
CA ARG A 385 -18.20 21.37 -14.17
C ARG A 385 -19.31 22.38 -14.43
N GLU A 386 -19.01 23.43 -15.19
CA GLU A 386 -19.97 24.47 -15.57
C GLU A 386 -20.87 24.03 -16.73
N ALA A 387 -20.29 23.39 -17.75
CA ALA A 387 -20.99 22.93 -18.95
C ALA A 387 -20.62 21.47 -19.25
N PRO A 388 -21.29 20.48 -18.62
CA PRO A 388 -20.94 19.07 -18.77
C PRO A 388 -21.41 18.44 -20.09
N SER A 389 -22.15 19.17 -20.93
CA SER A 389 -22.74 18.62 -22.15
C SER A 389 -21.75 18.61 -23.31
N ALA A 390 -21.58 17.45 -23.92
CA ALA A 390 -20.85 17.26 -25.18
C ALA A 390 -21.63 16.33 -26.10
N ALA A 391 -21.24 16.25 -27.37
CA ALA A 391 -21.79 15.28 -28.30
C ALA A 391 -20.63 14.51 -28.93
N PHE A 392 -20.70 13.18 -28.88
CA PHE A 392 -19.72 12.30 -29.52
C PHE A 392 -20.44 11.21 -30.29
N ALA A 393 -19.95 10.87 -31.49
CA ALA A 393 -20.59 9.88 -32.35
C ALA A 393 -22.10 10.14 -32.58
N GLY A 394 -22.52 11.41 -32.58
CA GLY A 394 -23.93 11.83 -32.75
C GLY A 394 -24.81 11.70 -31.50
N GLU A 395 -24.28 11.22 -30.37
CA GLU A 395 -25.03 11.11 -29.11
C GLU A 395 -24.65 12.25 -28.15
N ALA A 396 -25.65 12.97 -27.66
CA ALA A 396 -25.46 13.94 -26.58
C ALA A 396 -25.15 13.20 -25.27
N CYS A 397 -24.07 13.58 -24.61
CA CYS A 397 -23.60 12.95 -23.39
C CYS A 397 -23.26 13.99 -22.31
N THR A 398 -23.34 13.55 -21.05
CA THR A 398 -23.01 14.39 -19.88
C THR A 398 -21.68 13.92 -19.32
N LEU A 399 -20.65 14.72 -19.51
CA LEU A 399 -19.29 14.45 -19.08
C LEU A 399 -19.10 14.83 -17.61
N LEU A 400 -18.42 13.95 -16.88
CA LEU A 400 -17.98 14.20 -15.51
C LEU A 400 -16.48 13.98 -15.44
N ALA A 401 -15.73 15.06 -15.18
CA ALA A 401 -14.28 15.02 -15.05
C ALA A 401 -13.83 15.08 -13.58
N SER A 402 -12.75 14.37 -13.30
CA SER A 402 -11.99 14.44 -12.04
C SER A 402 -10.53 14.13 -12.32
N PHE A 403 -9.58 14.58 -11.50
CA PHE A 403 -8.20 14.11 -11.63
C PHE A 403 -8.12 12.60 -11.53
N ALA A 404 -7.35 11.99 -12.44
CA ALA A 404 -7.13 10.55 -12.44
C ALA A 404 -6.27 10.17 -11.23
N PRO A 405 -6.61 9.10 -10.50
CA PRO A 405 -5.70 8.59 -9.48
C PRO A 405 -4.42 8.05 -10.17
N PRO A 406 -3.31 7.90 -9.43
CA PRO A 406 -2.11 7.25 -9.95
C PRO A 406 -2.43 5.90 -10.60
N PRO A 407 -1.75 5.49 -11.68
CA PRO A 407 -2.11 4.30 -12.45
C PRO A 407 -2.08 3.00 -11.63
N GLY A 408 -1.22 2.92 -10.60
CA GLY A 408 -1.20 1.80 -9.65
C GLY A 408 -2.41 1.73 -8.73
N ASN A 409 -3.13 2.84 -8.54
CA ASN A 409 -4.34 2.92 -7.72
C ASN A 409 -5.63 2.77 -8.55
N VAL A 410 -5.52 2.71 -9.89
CA VAL A 410 -6.66 2.45 -10.77
C VAL A 410 -6.99 0.96 -10.74
N VAL A 411 -8.15 0.61 -10.21
CA VAL A 411 -8.71 -0.75 -10.33
C VAL A 411 -9.36 -0.87 -11.71
N TRP A 412 -8.57 -1.30 -12.71
CA TRP A 412 -8.97 -1.33 -14.12
C TRP A 412 -10.22 -2.16 -14.39
N GLU A 413 -10.41 -3.26 -13.66
CA GLU A 413 -11.61 -4.11 -13.77
C GLU A 413 -12.90 -3.38 -13.36
N ASN A 414 -12.80 -2.46 -12.41
CA ASN A 414 -13.96 -1.73 -11.90
C ASN A 414 -14.42 -0.63 -12.84
N LEU A 415 -13.63 -0.28 -13.86
CA LEU A 415 -14.01 0.71 -14.87
C LEU A 415 -15.17 0.21 -15.75
N GLU A 416 -15.25 -1.11 -15.99
CA GLU A 416 -16.31 -1.73 -16.80
C GLU A 416 -17.67 -1.77 -16.07
N VAL A 417 -17.66 -1.69 -14.73
CA VAL A 417 -18.86 -1.80 -13.93
C VAL A 417 -19.69 -0.53 -14.05
N GLY A 418 -20.89 -0.63 -14.62
CA GLY A 418 -21.84 0.47 -14.72
C GLY A 418 -22.32 1.00 -13.36
N ILE A 419 -22.82 2.24 -13.32
CA ILE A 419 -23.21 2.93 -12.09
C ILE A 419 -24.27 2.14 -11.29
N GLY A 420 -25.28 1.58 -11.97
CA GLY A 420 -26.31 0.77 -11.34
C GLY A 420 -25.76 -0.49 -10.67
N SER A 421 -24.87 -1.22 -11.36
CA SER A 421 -24.20 -2.39 -10.80
C SER A 421 -23.32 -2.02 -9.59
N ARG A 422 -22.61 -0.88 -9.64
CA ARG A 422 -21.85 -0.39 -8.48
C ARG A 422 -22.75 -0.09 -7.27
N ARG A 423 -23.91 0.53 -7.48
CA ARG A 423 -24.89 0.77 -6.40
C ARG A 423 -25.41 -0.54 -5.81
N ALA A 424 -25.77 -1.51 -6.66
CA ALA A 424 -26.21 -2.83 -6.22
C ALA A 424 -25.13 -3.58 -5.44
N ARG A 425 -23.88 -3.57 -5.91
CA ARG A 425 -22.73 -4.16 -5.20
C ARG A 425 -22.48 -3.50 -3.84
N ARG A 426 -22.53 -2.17 -3.77
CA ARG A 426 -22.43 -1.44 -2.49
C ARG A 426 -23.57 -1.81 -1.53
N ALA A 427 -24.80 -1.87 -2.01
CA ALA A 427 -25.94 -2.26 -1.20
C ALA A 427 -25.78 -3.70 -0.68
N LEU A 428 -25.34 -4.63 -1.54
CA LEU A 428 -25.07 -6.01 -1.16
C LEU A 428 -23.94 -6.11 -0.13
N VAL A 429 -22.82 -5.41 -0.33
CA VAL A 429 -21.71 -5.41 0.63
C VAL A 429 -22.12 -4.78 1.96
N ASN A 430 -22.89 -3.69 1.94
CA ASN A 430 -23.45 -3.10 3.15
C ASN A 430 -24.39 -4.08 3.87
N LEU A 431 -25.20 -4.85 3.15
CA LEU A 431 -26.05 -5.88 3.72
C LEU A 431 -25.24 -7.02 4.35
N ILE A 432 -24.17 -7.48 3.68
CA ILE A 432 -23.25 -8.49 4.21
C ILE A 432 -22.55 -7.98 5.47
N LEU A 433 -22.07 -6.73 5.45
CA LEU A 433 -21.45 -6.10 6.62
C LEU A 433 -22.44 -5.95 7.77
N LEU A 434 -23.69 -5.56 7.50
CA LEU A 434 -24.74 -5.49 8.51
C LEU A 434 -25.03 -6.87 9.11
N ALA A 435 -25.16 -7.91 8.27
CA ALA A 435 -25.37 -9.28 8.73
C ALA A 435 -24.19 -9.77 9.58
N GLN A 436 -22.95 -9.49 9.16
CA GLN A 436 -21.75 -9.81 9.95
C GLN A 436 -21.76 -9.08 11.29
N CYS A 437 -22.08 -7.78 11.32
CA CYS A 437 -22.22 -7.03 12.57
C CYS A 437 -23.28 -7.63 13.49
N CYS A 438 -24.43 -8.05 12.97
CA CYS A 438 -25.48 -8.72 13.75
C CYS A 438 -24.99 -10.07 14.31
N ILE A 439 -24.30 -10.89 13.51
CA ILE A 439 -23.75 -12.17 13.94
C ILE A 439 -22.68 -11.97 15.02
N SER A 440 -21.74 -11.04 14.81
CA SER A 440 -20.71 -10.70 15.79
C SER A 440 -21.33 -10.17 17.09
N THR A 441 -22.34 -9.30 16.99
CA THR A 441 -23.06 -8.78 18.16
C THR A 441 -23.77 -9.90 18.91
N TYR A 442 -24.46 -10.80 18.20
CA TYR A 442 -25.10 -11.96 18.80
C TYR A 442 -24.10 -12.87 19.52
N ALA A 443 -22.97 -13.19 18.88
CA ALA A 443 -21.91 -14.00 19.48
C ALA A 443 -21.34 -13.36 20.75
N ILE A 444 -21.09 -12.05 20.72
CA ILE A 444 -20.64 -11.27 21.87
C ILE A 444 -21.70 -11.36 22.99
N THR A 445 -22.97 -11.09 22.70
CA THR A 445 -24.05 -11.13 23.69
C THR A 445 -24.19 -12.51 24.34
N VAL A 446 -24.18 -13.59 23.56
CA VAL A 446 -24.26 -14.97 24.08
C VAL A 446 -23.09 -15.25 25.02
N VAL A 447 -21.87 -14.91 24.59
CA VAL A 447 -20.65 -15.15 25.36
C VAL A 447 -20.63 -14.29 26.63
N THR A 448 -21.04 -13.03 26.55
CA THR A 448 -21.19 -12.16 27.71
C THR A 448 -22.22 -12.71 28.70
N ASN A 449 -23.36 -13.20 28.23
CA ASN A 449 -24.37 -13.82 29.09
C ASN A 449 -23.84 -15.10 29.76
N LEU A 450 -23.07 -15.93 29.05
CA LEU A 450 -22.40 -17.09 29.65
C LEU A 450 -21.41 -16.66 30.74
N ASN A 451 -20.62 -15.62 30.49
CA ASN A 451 -19.69 -15.07 31.48
C ASN A 451 -20.40 -14.57 32.73
N VAL A 452 -21.53 -13.87 32.55
CA VAL A 452 -22.35 -13.38 33.67
C VAL A 452 -22.92 -14.55 34.45
N ASN A 453 -23.50 -15.55 33.79
CA ASN A 453 -24.05 -16.73 34.46
C ASN A 453 -22.99 -17.50 35.25
N THR A 454 -21.80 -17.75 34.67
CA THR A 454 -20.69 -18.40 35.39
C THR A 454 -20.11 -17.52 36.50
N GLY A 455 -20.17 -16.19 36.35
CA GLY A 455 -19.75 -15.24 37.38
C GLY A 455 -20.68 -15.24 38.59
N LEU A 456 -21.99 -15.37 38.36
CA LEU A 456 -23.04 -15.43 39.37
C LEU A 456 -23.15 -16.80 40.05
N ASP A 457 -22.62 -17.86 39.44
CA ASP A 457 -22.59 -19.18 40.03
C ASP A 457 -21.59 -19.25 41.20
N GLU A 458 -22.10 -19.37 42.43
CA GLU A 458 -21.29 -19.49 43.65
C GLU A 458 -20.53 -20.82 43.70
N GLU A 459 -21.04 -21.87 43.04
CA GLU A 459 -20.43 -23.20 43.03
C GLU A 459 -19.27 -23.32 42.02
N ALA A 460 -19.20 -22.41 41.05
CA ALA A 460 -18.16 -22.43 40.02
C ALA A 460 -16.78 -22.11 40.60
N SER A 461 -15.82 -23.02 40.39
CA SER A 461 -14.43 -22.83 40.81
C SER A 461 -13.80 -21.55 40.22
N THR A 462 -12.88 -20.92 40.95
CA THR A 462 -12.15 -19.71 40.50
C THR A 462 -11.46 -19.92 39.15
N LEU A 463 -10.90 -21.10 38.91
CA LEU A 463 -10.24 -21.44 37.65
C LEU A 463 -11.24 -21.48 36.48
N ALA A 464 -12.46 -21.99 36.69
CA ALA A 464 -13.53 -21.94 35.70
C ALA A 464 -13.93 -20.49 35.37
N LYS A 465 -14.06 -19.62 36.37
CA LYS A 465 -14.36 -18.19 36.17
C LYS A 465 -13.29 -17.48 35.34
N ILE A 466 -12.01 -17.72 35.64
CA ILE A 466 -10.87 -17.16 34.87
C ILE A 466 -10.88 -17.67 33.43
N LEU A 467 -11.07 -18.98 33.23
CA LEU A 467 -11.12 -19.58 31.89
C LEU A 467 -12.27 -19.03 31.07
N THR A 468 -13.47 -18.90 31.65
CA THR A 468 -14.63 -18.30 30.98
C THR A 468 -14.36 -16.83 30.63
N MET A 469 -13.75 -16.05 31.54
CA MET A 469 -13.37 -14.66 31.26
C MET A 469 -12.34 -14.54 30.13
N ALA A 470 -11.30 -15.39 30.14
CA ALA A 470 -10.28 -15.40 29.09
C ALA A 470 -10.87 -15.82 27.73
N TRP A 471 -11.70 -16.86 27.72
CA TRP A 471 -12.42 -17.32 26.54
C TRP A 471 -13.34 -16.24 25.98
N THR A 472 -14.12 -15.60 26.83
CA THR A 472 -15.08 -14.56 26.41
C THR A 472 -14.35 -13.35 25.80
N THR A 473 -13.24 -12.93 26.42
CA THR A 473 -12.36 -11.88 25.89
C THR A 473 -11.79 -12.27 24.53
N ALA A 474 -11.31 -13.51 24.37
CA ALA A 474 -10.78 -14.00 23.10
C ALA A 474 -11.85 -13.99 21.99
N VAL A 475 -13.09 -14.40 22.30
CA VAL A 475 -14.20 -14.36 21.32
C VAL A 475 -14.56 -12.93 20.95
N ILE A 476 -14.57 -11.99 21.90
CA ILE A 476 -14.84 -10.57 21.59
C ILE A 476 -13.75 -10.02 20.66
N ILE A 477 -12.47 -10.28 20.96
CA ILE A 477 -11.34 -9.85 20.13
C ILE A 477 -11.43 -10.48 18.74
N ALA A 478 -11.61 -11.80 18.64
CA ALA A 478 -11.74 -12.49 17.37
C ALA A 478 -12.93 -11.97 16.55
N SER A 479 -14.07 -11.73 17.20
CA SER A 479 -15.28 -11.20 16.56
C SER A 479 -15.05 -9.81 15.98
N ASN A 480 -14.40 -8.92 16.72
CA ASN A 480 -14.05 -7.58 16.24
C ASN A 480 -12.99 -7.62 15.12
N ILE A 481 -11.92 -8.40 15.29
CA ILE A 481 -10.88 -8.57 14.28
C ILE A 481 -11.47 -9.11 12.98
N SER A 482 -12.43 -10.04 13.05
CA SER A 482 -13.09 -10.58 11.86
C SER A 482 -13.77 -9.48 11.03
N ILE A 483 -14.42 -8.50 11.66
CA ILE A 483 -15.06 -7.37 10.97
C ILE A 483 -13.99 -6.53 10.25
N PHE A 484 -12.88 -6.23 10.92
CA PHE A 484 -11.78 -5.45 10.33
C PHE A 484 -11.04 -6.17 9.21
N ILE A 485 -10.91 -7.50 9.26
CA ILE A 485 -10.28 -8.30 8.19
C ILE A 485 -11.24 -8.47 7.01
N LEU A 486 -12.51 -8.76 7.27
CA LEU A 486 -13.49 -9.07 6.23
C LEU A 486 -13.99 -7.82 5.50
N ALA A 487 -14.08 -6.66 6.16
CA ALA A 487 -14.58 -5.45 5.52
C ALA A 487 -13.75 -5.01 4.29
N PRO A 488 -12.41 -4.94 4.33
CA PRO A 488 -11.60 -4.68 3.14
C PRO A 488 -11.77 -5.73 2.05
N ILE A 489 -11.95 -7.01 2.42
CA ILE A 489 -12.17 -8.10 1.46
C ILE A 489 -13.50 -7.91 0.73
N TYR A 490 -14.57 -7.57 1.45
CA TYR A 490 -15.86 -7.28 0.85
C TYR A 490 -15.83 -6.00 0.00
N MET A 491 -15.12 -4.97 0.44
CA MET A 491 -14.94 -3.76 -0.35
C MET A 491 -14.16 -4.01 -1.64
N ALA A 492 -13.22 -4.95 -1.66
CA ALA A 492 -12.51 -5.36 -2.86
C ALA A 492 -13.39 -6.14 -3.87
N LEU A 493 -14.56 -6.62 -3.46
CA LEU A 493 -15.54 -7.26 -4.34
C LEU A 493 -16.46 -6.24 -5.05
N ILE A 494 -16.47 -4.98 -4.62
CA ILE A 494 -17.23 -3.88 -5.24
C ILE A 494 -16.50 -3.42 -6.50
#